data_AF-A0A8J8EUL4-F1
#
_entry.id   AF-A0A8J8EUL4-F1
#
_cell.length_a   1.000
_cell.length_b   1.000
_cell.length_c   1.000
_cell.angle_alpha   90.00
_cell.angle_beta   90.00
_cell.angle_gamma   90.00
#
_symmetry.space_group_name_H-M   'P 1'
#
loop_
_entity.id
_entity.type
_entity.pdbx_description
1 polymer ?
#
loop_
_entity_poly.entity_id
_entity_poly.type
_entity_poly.pdbx_seq_one_letter_code
_entity_poly.pdbx_strand_id
1 'polypeptide(L)'
;MYRLIDRASVDRIKAMLQRSYAEAQNQLKDIEWRELPEERVNSRVYAVDGSQGKQRLSGTIFYAVSSYAFGNGPAYRLVYTNAMLYNQGISDQIIRLQMETLENKLGYLAAKIGNVDYVMMDGTLTGSLTRPPVYPESVKGITTIRGALEEEGLKDLVKKFIGMLDEHYSELKEGLEEGGKINGRVILADERLDDFEEFYKAMEGFPVRDLAATLPNRGVRISGKTLDAYLKGEKSAEEIFREILNEYGEEKKLSLDDARNAVHVVLGYLEYLYSLEKLLKKNLVYIAKSFYNRKITQKLGIDIVDVPYLDAYLRSRFGEERAGYYVITQGGKAISHRMPKVLRKHFPTVEHYIEKGVAMAYIRTMKGGVIYLLQSNREINDELLSEILWHESNGYFRPLQRAHEGVKIEKKAFEAELAALLNIIKRESPELRVFLKYGRSPLE
;
A
#
# COMPACT_ATOMS: atom_id res chain seq x y z
N MET A 1 -3.44 -28.68 -35.37
CA MET A 1 -3.77 -27.44 -34.63
C MET A 1 -3.83 -27.79 -33.16
N TYR A 2 -2.78 -27.46 -32.39
CA TYR A 2 -2.71 -27.78 -30.95
C TYR A 2 -3.68 -26.88 -30.19
N ARG A 3 -4.72 -27.44 -29.57
CA ARG A 3 -5.64 -26.69 -28.72
C ARG A 3 -5.06 -26.65 -27.32
N LEU A 4 -4.61 -25.46 -26.92
CA LEU A 4 -4.01 -25.22 -25.60
C LEU A 4 -5.02 -25.42 -24.45
N ILE A 5 -6.32 -25.27 -24.72
CA ILE A 5 -7.40 -25.41 -23.76
C ILE A 5 -8.37 -26.47 -24.29
N ASP A 6 -8.56 -27.52 -23.50
CA ASP A 6 -9.45 -28.63 -23.81
C ASP A 6 -10.84 -28.44 -23.18
N ARG A 7 -11.81 -29.21 -23.66
CA ARG A 7 -13.19 -29.12 -23.17
C ARG A 7 -13.30 -29.55 -21.70
N ALA A 8 -12.53 -30.55 -21.29
CA ALA A 8 -12.51 -31.01 -19.90
C ALA A 8 -12.05 -29.91 -18.92
N SER A 9 -11.07 -29.09 -19.30
CA SER A 9 -10.68 -27.93 -18.48
C SER A 9 -11.78 -26.88 -18.39
N VAL A 10 -12.52 -26.61 -19.48
CA VAL A 10 -13.67 -25.70 -19.46
C VAL A 10 -14.74 -26.19 -18.49
N ASP A 11 -15.12 -27.46 -18.56
CA ASP A 11 -16.17 -28.03 -17.70
C ASP A 11 -15.73 -28.06 -16.23
N ARG A 12 -14.44 -28.36 -15.96
CA ARG A 12 -13.85 -28.28 -14.62
C ARG A 12 -13.89 -26.86 -14.06
N ILE A 13 -13.47 -25.87 -14.84
CA ILE A 13 -13.47 -24.45 -14.43
C ILE A 13 -14.92 -23.98 -14.19
N LYS A 14 -15.85 -24.33 -15.07
CA LYS A 14 -17.26 -24.02 -14.92
C LYS A 14 -17.83 -24.60 -13.62
N ALA A 15 -17.58 -25.87 -13.34
CA ALA A 15 -18.04 -26.52 -12.11
C ALA A 15 -17.46 -25.84 -10.85
N MET A 16 -16.19 -25.42 -10.90
CA MET A 16 -15.54 -24.67 -9.82
C MET A 16 -16.23 -23.32 -9.57
N LEU A 17 -16.46 -22.54 -10.63
CA LEU A 17 -17.12 -21.23 -10.53
C LEU A 17 -18.57 -21.35 -10.04
N GLN A 18 -19.31 -22.35 -10.52
CA GLN A 18 -20.69 -22.60 -10.09
C GLN A 18 -20.77 -23.00 -8.61
N ARG A 19 -19.81 -23.82 -8.13
CA ARG A 19 -19.73 -24.20 -6.71
C ARG A 19 -19.46 -22.98 -5.83
N SER A 20 -18.45 -22.17 -6.19
CA SER A 20 -18.13 -20.95 -5.43
C SER A 20 -19.29 -19.94 -5.44
N TYR A 21 -20.03 -19.84 -6.55
CA TYR A 21 -21.22 -19.01 -6.59
C TYR A 21 -22.34 -19.53 -5.67
N ALA A 22 -22.60 -20.83 -5.66
CA ALA A 22 -23.61 -21.43 -4.77
C ALA A 22 -23.26 -21.25 -3.28
N GLU A 23 -21.98 -21.35 -2.92
CA GLU A 23 -21.50 -21.05 -1.56
C GLU A 23 -21.72 -19.58 -1.21
N ALA A 24 -21.35 -18.66 -2.12
CA ALA A 24 -21.54 -17.23 -1.94
C ALA A 24 -23.02 -16.83 -1.81
N GLN A 25 -23.93 -17.46 -2.56
CA GLN A 25 -25.36 -17.16 -2.50
C GLN A 25 -25.93 -17.27 -1.09
N ASN A 26 -25.46 -18.21 -0.27
CA ASN A 26 -25.91 -18.34 1.11
C ASN A 26 -25.51 -17.14 1.98
N GLN A 27 -24.30 -16.59 1.76
CA GLN A 27 -23.81 -15.40 2.47
C GLN A 27 -24.51 -14.11 2.00
N LEU A 28 -24.98 -14.08 0.75
CA LEU A 28 -25.60 -12.90 0.14
C LEU A 28 -27.11 -12.77 0.43
N LYS A 29 -27.75 -13.78 1.04
CA LYS A 29 -29.20 -13.81 1.26
C LYS A 29 -29.71 -12.59 2.02
N ASP A 30 -28.96 -12.17 3.03
CA ASP A 30 -29.34 -11.11 3.96
C ASP A 30 -28.88 -9.72 3.51
N ILE A 31 -28.29 -9.59 2.31
CA ILE A 31 -27.90 -8.28 1.78
C ILE A 31 -29.13 -7.45 1.48
N GLU A 32 -29.15 -6.24 2.02
CA GLU A 32 -30.12 -5.19 1.73
C GLU A 32 -29.50 -4.20 0.74
N TRP A 33 -29.81 -4.38 -0.55
CA TRP A 33 -29.36 -3.46 -1.60
C TRP A 33 -30.26 -2.22 -1.62
N ARG A 34 -29.71 -1.08 -1.21
CA ARG A 34 -30.40 0.20 -1.06
C ARG A 34 -30.30 1.04 -2.33
N GLU A 35 -31.29 1.88 -2.56
CA GLU A 35 -31.27 2.86 -3.64
C GLU A 35 -30.25 3.96 -3.32
N LEU A 36 -29.63 4.53 -4.36
CA LEU A 36 -28.77 5.69 -4.17
C LEU A 36 -29.62 6.92 -3.82
N PRO A 37 -29.09 7.88 -3.04
CA PRO A 37 -29.77 9.14 -2.83
C PRO A 37 -30.01 9.85 -4.17
N GLU A 38 -31.21 10.43 -4.33
CA GLU A 38 -31.56 11.20 -5.53
C GLU A 38 -30.87 12.56 -5.56
N GLU A 39 -30.65 13.14 -4.38
CA GLU A 39 -29.97 14.42 -4.23
C GLU A 39 -28.49 14.30 -4.56
N ARG A 40 -27.96 15.29 -5.29
CA ARG A 40 -26.52 15.43 -5.53
C ARG A 40 -26.06 16.74 -4.90
N VAL A 41 -25.22 16.63 -3.87
CA VAL A 41 -24.75 17.78 -3.10
C VAL A 41 -23.44 18.27 -3.70
N ASN A 42 -23.40 19.54 -4.10
CA ASN A 42 -22.19 20.16 -4.61
C ASN A 42 -21.06 20.06 -3.57
N SER A 43 -19.92 19.54 -3.99
CA SER A 43 -18.74 19.40 -3.16
C SER A 43 -17.47 19.67 -3.97
N ARG A 44 -16.40 20.03 -3.27
CA ARG A 44 -15.04 20.20 -3.79
C ARG A 44 -14.24 18.95 -3.46
N VAL A 45 -13.55 18.41 -4.46
CA VAL A 45 -12.76 17.19 -4.35
C VAL A 45 -11.45 17.32 -5.09
N TYR A 46 -10.44 16.61 -4.61
CA TYR A 46 -9.32 16.13 -5.43
C TYR A 46 -9.35 14.62 -5.47
N ALA A 47 -9.21 14.04 -6.66
CA ALA A 47 -8.87 12.65 -6.81
C ALA A 47 -7.38 12.48 -7.02
N VAL A 48 -6.81 11.42 -6.45
CA VAL A 48 -5.39 11.09 -6.53
C VAL A 48 -5.22 9.66 -7.01
N ASP A 49 -4.29 9.48 -7.94
CA ASP A 49 -3.83 8.17 -8.39
C ASP A 49 -2.31 8.20 -8.58
N GLY A 50 -1.69 7.03 -8.53
CA GLY A 50 -0.26 6.80 -8.69
C GLY A 50 0.04 5.86 -9.84
N SER A 51 1.23 6.01 -10.41
CA SER A 51 1.75 5.06 -11.37
C SER A 51 3.25 4.86 -11.19
N GLN A 52 3.73 3.73 -11.72
CA GLN A 52 5.14 3.38 -11.69
C GLN A 52 5.59 2.90 -13.07
N GLY A 53 6.77 3.34 -13.48
CA GLY A 53 7.55 2.75 -14.56
C GLY A 53 8.80 2.12 -13.97
N LYS A 54 9.17 0.91 -14.39
CA LYS A 54 10.40 0.27 -13.94
C LYS A 54 11.02 -0.60 -15.02
N GLN A 55 12.34 -0.63 -15.07
CA GLN A 55 13.10 -1.50 -15.95
C GLN A 55 14.31 -2.06 -15.23
N ARG A 56 14.49 -3.37 -15.37
CA ARG A 56 15.64 -4.08 -14.81
C ARG A 56 16.77 -4.11 -15.83
N LEU A 57 17.92 -3.61 -15.42
CA LEU A 57 19.18 -3.66 -16.16
C LEU A 57 20.22 -4.34 -15.27
N SER A 58 20.60 -5.56 -15.64
CA SER A 58 21.51 -6.41 -14.89
C SER A 58 21.00 -6.68 -13.46
N GLY A 59 21.74 -6.22 -12.45
CA GLY A 59 21.38 -6.29 -11.03
C GLY A 59 20.67 -5.03 -10.51
N THR A 60 20.39 -4.04 -11.34
CA THR A 60 19.81 -2.75 -10.92
C THR A 60 18.42 -2.58 -11.51
N ILE A 61 17.47 -2.11 -10.70
CA ILE A 61 16.18 -1.62 -11.18
C ILE A 61 16.26 -0.11 -11.25
N PHE A 62 15.98 0.43 -12.43
CA PHE A 62 15.67 1.84 -12.62
C PHE A 62 14.15 1.98 -12.57
N TYR A 63 13.65 2.95 -11.82
CA TYR A 63 12.22 3.17 -11.71
C TYR A 63 11.88 4.65 -11.55
N ALA A 64 10.66 4.98 -11.96
CA ALA A 64 10.01 6.23 -11.69
C ALA A 64 8.66 5.94 -11.07
N VAL A 65 8.32 6.65 -9.99
CA VAL A 65 6.97 6.68 -9.43
C VAL A 65 6.43 8.10 -9.55
N SER A 66 5.18 8.21 -9.97
CA SER A 66 4.48 9.48 -10.14
C SER A 66 3.15 9.41 -9.41
N SER A 67 2.79 10.48 -8.73
CA SER A 67 1.47 10.70 -8.15
C SER A 67 0.87 11.95 -8.77
N TYR A 68 -0.43 11.92 -9.08
CA TYR A 68 -1.12 13.02 -9.74
C TYR A 68 -2.49 13.27 -9.09
N ALA A 69 -2.77 14.55 -8.80
CA ALA A 69 -4.04 14.98 -8.24
C ALA A 69 -4.80 15.85 -9.24
N PHE A 70 -6.08 15.54 -9.43
CA PHE A 70 -6.99 16.29 -10.29
C PHE A 70 -8.33 16.53 -9.61
N GLY A 71 -8.90 17.73 -9.75
CA GLY A 71 -10.08 18.11 -8.99
C GLY A 71 -10.59 19.51 -9.30
N ASN A 72 -11.18 20.16 -8.30
CA ASN A 72 -11.79 21.49 -8.42
C ASN A 72 -10.81 22.67 -8.60
N GLY A 73 -9.49 22.43 -8.63
CA GLY A 73 -8.48 23.45 -8.84
C GLY A 73 -7.36 22.99 -9.79
N PRO A 74 -6.17 23.61 -9.75
CA PRO A 74 -5.07 23.21 -10.62
C PRO A 74 -4.60 21.78 -10.29
N ALA A 75 -4.07 21.09 -11.31
CA ALA A 75 -3.56 19.75 -11.11
C ALA A 75 -2.19 19.79 -10.43
N TYR A 76 -1.95 18.83 -9.53
CA TYR A 76 -0.69 18.72 -8.81
C TYR A 76 0.04 17.42 -9.13
N ARG A 77 1.37 17.41 -9.11
CA ARG A 77 2.16 16.21 -9.39
C ARG A 77 3.42 16.09 -8.54
N LEU A 78 3.67 14.90 -8.01
CA LEU A 78 4.96 14.51 -7.41
C LEU A 78 5.58 13.40 -8.25
N VAL A 79 6.86 13.56 -8.61
CA VAL A 79 7.61 12.56 -9.39
C VAL A 79 8.90 12.21 -8.67
N TYR A 80 9.15 10.92 -8.50
CA TYR A 80 10.40 10.40 -7.98
C TYR A 80 11.04 9.44 -8.99
N THR A 81 12.32 9.61 -9.29
CA THR A 81 13.09 8.70 -10.15
C THR A 81 14.31 8.25 -9.36
N ASN A 82 14.51 6.94 -9.26
CA ASN A 82 15.64 6.38 -8.53
C ASN A 82 16.07 5.03 -9.13
N ALA A 83 17.19 4.50 -8.64
CA ALA A 83 17.68 3.18 -8.95
C ALA A 83 18.03 2.41 -7.67
N MET A 84 17.79 1.10 -7.66
CA MET A 84 18.15 0.24 -6.53
C MET A 84 18.71 -1.10 -7.01
N LEU A 85 19.53 -1.74 -6.17
CA LEU A 85 19.95 -3.12 -6.41
C LEU A 85 18.76 -4.07 -6.25
N TYR A 86 18.68 -5.05 -7.15
CA TYR A 86 17.55 -5.96 -7.22
C TYR A 86 17.62 -7.03 -6.13
N ASN A 87 16.54 -7.13 -5.37
CA ASN A 87 16.27 -8.23 -4.45
C ASN A 87 14.91 -8.87 -4.82
N GLN A 88 14.92 -10.18 -5.12
CA GLN A 88 13.73 -10.97 -5.55
C GLN A 88 12.68 -11.05 -4.43
N GLY A 89 11.93 -9.97 -4.22
CA GLY A 89 10.79 -9.92 -3.30
C GLY A 89 10.61 -8.58 -2.61
N ILE A 90 11.68 -7.84 -2.37
CA ILE A 90 11.65 -6.59 -1.61
C ILE A 90 11.59 -5.36 -2.53
N SER A 91 12.33 -5.34 -3.63
CA SER A 91 12.43 -4.14 -4.48
C SER A 91 11.06 -3.67 -5.00
N ASP A 92 10.21 -4.60 -5.44
CA ASP A 92 8.85 -4.29 -5.90
C ASP A 92 7.95 -3.76 -4.78
N GLN A 93 8.19 -4.20 -3.55
CA GLN A 93 7.47 -3.70 -2.38
C GLN A 93 7.94 -2.30 -2.00
N ILE A 94 9.25 -2.00 -2.08
CA ILE A 94 9.79 -0.65 -1.81
C ILE A 94 9.21 0.35 -2.82
N ILE A 95 9.23 0.01 -4.12
CA ILE A 95 8.68 0.90 -5.16
C ILE A 95 7.19 1.16 -4.91
N ARG A 96 6.42 0.13 -4.53
CA ARG A 96 5.01 0.30 -4.17
C ARG A 96 4.82 1.15 -2.91
N LEU A 97 5.65 0.94 -1.88
CA LEU A 97 5.62 1.76 -0.65
C LEU A 97 5.84 3.23 -0.98
N GLN A 98 6.82 3.54 -1.82
CA GLN A 98 7.12 4.91 -2.24
C GLN A 98 5.98 5.49 -3.09
N MET A 99 5.38 4.71 -3.99
CA MET A 99 4.21 5.15 -4.78
C MET A 99 3.02 5.52 -3.87
N GLU A 100 2.62 4.62 -2.96
CA GLU A 100 1.54 4.87 -1.98
C GLU A 100 1.88 6.07 -1.06
N THR A 101 3.16 6.23 -0.71
CA THR A 101 3.63 7.40 0.06
C THR A 101 3.44 8.70 -0.72
N LEU A 102 3.72 8.73 -2.03
CA LEU A 102 3.49 9.90 -2.87
C LEU A 102 1.99 10.19 -3.07
N GLU A 103 1.16 9.17 -3.22
CA GLU A 103 -0.30 9.30 -3.25
C GLU A 103 -0.80 9.94 -1.95
N ASN A 104 -0.39 9.44 -0.79
CA ASN A 104 -0.77 9.96 0.51
C ASN A 104 -0.32 11.40 0.73
N LYS A 105 0.93 11.71 0.39
CA LYS A 105 1.48 13.07 0.43
C LYS A 105 0.65 14.01 -0.43
N LEU A 106 0.42 13.64 -1.68
CA LEU A 106 -0.27 14.49 -2.62
C LEU A 106 -1.74 14.66 -2.26
N GLY A 107 -2.41 13.62 -1.78
CA GLY A 107 -3.79 13.71 -1.28
C GLY A 107 -3.91 14.70 -0.13
N TYR A 108 -3.03 14.62 0.86
CA TYR A 108 -3.01 15.56 1.99
C TYR A 108 -2.72 17.00 1.53
N LEU A 109 -1.68 17.18 0.70
CA LEU A 109 -1.24 18.51 0.25
C LEU A 109 -2.26 19.16 -0.68
N ALA A 110 -2.79 18.42 -1.66
CA ALA A 110 -3.84 18.90 -2.56
C ALA A 110 -5.11 19.28 -1.77
N ALA A 111 -5.45 18.52 -0.73
CA ALA A 111 -6.57 18.88 0.14
C ALA A 111 -6.34 20.18 0.91
N LYS A 112 -5.11 20.38 1.40
CA LYS A 112 -4.72 21.56 2.18
C LYS A 112 -4.65 22.81 1.31
N ILE A 113 -4.01 22.74 0.15
CA ILE A 113 -3.86 23.85 -0.80
C ILE A 113 -5.21 24.15 -1.46
N GLY A 114 -5.91 23.11 -1.89
CA GLY A 114 -7.16 23.21 -2.62
C GLY A 114 -8.39 23.53 -1.79
N ASN A 115 -8.30 23.43 -0.46
CA ASN A 115 -9.41 23.56 0.50
C ASN A 115 -10.66 22.82 0.03
N VAL A 116 -10.55 21.49 -0.04
CA VAL A 116 -11.59 20.58 -0.54
C VAL A 116 -12.33 19.88 0.59
N ASP A 117 -13.58 19.47 0.33
CA ASP A 117 -14.45 18.81 1.30
C ASP A 117 -14.00 17.38 1.58
N TYR A 118 -13.47 16.68 0.58
CA TYR A 118 -12.84 15.37 0.72
C TYR A 118 -11.80 15.07 -0.37
N VAL A 119 -11.02 14.02 -0.15
CA VAL A 119 -10.07 13.47 -1.13
C VAL A 119 -10.56 12.11 -1.58
N MET A 120 -10.56 11.90 -2.90
CA MET A 120 -10.85 10.61 -3.52
C MET A 120 -9.54 9.89 -3.86
N MET A 121 -9.36 8.66 -3.40
CA MET A 121 -8.15 7.87 -3.62
C MET A 121 -8.50 6.65 -4.48
N ASP A 122 -7.65 6.31 -5.46
CA ASP A 122 -7.76 5.02 -6.13
C ASP A 122 -7.21 3.90 -5.21
N GLY A 123 -7.95 2.80 -5.10
CA GLY A 123 -7.58 1.66 -4.29
C GLY A 123 -8.36 1.53 -2.98
N THR A 124 -7.74 0.93 -1.95
CA THR A 124 -8.43 0.55 -0.70
C THR A 124 -7.66 0.99 0.53
N LEU A 125 -8.31 1.72 1.44
CA LEU A 125 -7.81 2.09 2.75
C LEU A 125 -7.47 0.86 3.62
N THR A 126 -8.29 -0.20 3.57
CA THR A 126 -7.95 -1.45 4.27
C THR A 126 -6.67 -2.06 3.74
N GLY A 127 -6.39 -1.96 2.44
CA GLY A 127 -5.13 -2.39 1.83
C GLY A 127 -3.93 -1.69 2.46
N SER A 128 -3.98 -0.35 2.50
CA SER A 128 -2.97 0.52 3.11
C SER A 128 -2.75 0.23 4.60
N LEU A 129 -3.80 -0.15 5.35
CA LEU A 129 -3.72 -0.43 6.79
C LEU A 129 -3.34 -1.88 7.14
N THR A 130 -3.67 -2.88 6.31
CA THR A 130 -3.54 -4.30 6.69
C THR A 130 -2.11 -4.82 6.52
N ARG A 131 -1.44 -4.44 5.44
CA ARG A 131 -0.08 -4.89 5.14
C ARG A 131 0.60 -3.86 4.24
N PRO A 132 1.11 -2.76 4.81
CA PRO A 132 1.93 -1.85 4.04
C PRO A 132 3.04 -2.63 3.32
N PRO A 133 3.37 -2.26 2.07
CA PRO A 133 4.45 -2.91 1.34
C PRO A 133 5.73 -2.91 2.19
N VAL A 134 6.54 -3.98 2.15
CA VAL A 134 7.80 -4.13 2.92
C VAL A 134 7.60 -4.47 4.41
N TYR A 135 6.37 -4.57 4.93
CA TYR A 135 6.11 -4.77 6.37
C TYR A 135 6.97 -5.83 7.10
N PRO A 136 7.17 -7.06 6.57
CA PRO A 136 8.04 -8.04 7.24
C PRO A 136 9.48 -7.53 7.44
N GLU A 137 10.04 -6.86 6.44
CA GLU A 137 11.38 -6.28 6.51
C GLU A 137 11.42 -5.05 7.40
N SER A 138 10.36 -4.23 7.41
CA SER A 138 10.26 -3.10 8.34
C SER A 138 10.21 -3.57 9.80
N VAL A 139 9.48 -4.65 10.10
CA VAL A 139 9.45 -5.25 11.45
C VAL A 139 10.81 -5.86 11.80
N LYS A 140 11.48 -6.52 10.84
CA LYS A 140 12.84 -7.05 11.00
C LYS A 140 13.82 -5.90 11.29
N GLY A 141 13.76 -4.81 10.52
CA GLY A 141 14.57 -3.61 10.68
C GLY A 141 14.36 -2.95 12.05
N ILE A 142 13.11 -2.73 12.45
CA ILE A 142 12.76 -2.20 13.79
C ILE A 142 13.33 -3.07 14.90
N THR A 143 13.16 -4.40 14.78
CA THR A 143 13.68 -5.34 15.77
C THR A 143 15.20 -5.34 15.83
N THR A 144 15.85 -5.21 14.68
CA THR A 144 17.31 -5.15 14.54
C THR A 144 17.87 -3.87 15.18
N ILE A 145 17.29 -2.72 14.86
CA ILE A 145 17.66 -1.42 15.44
C ILE A 145 17.45 -1.44 16.96
N ARG A 146 16.31 -1.93 17.44
CA ARG A 146 16.02 -2.04 18.88
C ARG A 146 16.99 -3.00 19.59
N GLY A 147 17.41 -4.07 18.92
CA GLY A 147 18.39 -5.01 19.47
C GLY A 147 19.77 -4.37 19.62
N ALA A 148 20.20 -3.63 18.60
CA ALA A 148 21.53 -3.04 18.53
C ALA A 148 21.69 -1.72 19.32
N LEU A 149 20.67 -0.86 19.29
CA LEU A 149 20.71 0.49 19.87
C LEU A 149 19.76 0.67 21.07
N GLU A 150 19.21 -0.43 21.56
CA GLU A 150 18.19 -0.44 22.61
C GLU A 150 16.90 0.33 22.22
N GLU A 151 15.96 0.43 23.15
CA GLU A 151 14.68 1.12 22.92
C GLU A 151 14.87 2.64 22.76
N GLU A 152 15.83 3.25 23.46
CA GLU A 152 16.10 4.68 23.38
C GLU A 152 16.70 5.08 22.03
N GLY A 153 17.66 4.33 21.49
CA GLY A 153 18.21 4.61 20.16
C GLY A 153 17.16 4.52 19.04
N LEU A 154 16.21 3.57 19.14
CA LEU A 154 15.07 3.51 18.22
C LEU A 154 14.14 4.73 18.37
N LYS A 155 13.84 5.15 19.61
CA LYS A 155 13.00 6.34 19.85
C LYS A 155 13.64 7.61 19.29
N ASP A 156 14.96 7.76 19.45
CA ASP A 156 15.71 8.91 18.96
C ASP A 156 15.72 8.95 17.43
N LEU A 157 15.96 7.81 16.78
CA LEU A 157 15.86 7.68 15.31
C LEU A 157 14.47 8.10 14.81
N VAL A 158 13.41 7.56 15.42
CA VAL A 158 12.03 7.87 15.05
C VAL A 158 11.72 9.35 15.24
N LYS A 159 12.10 9.93 16.38
CA LYS A 159 11.85 11.35 16.69
C LYS A 159 12.60 12.27 15.74
N LYS A 160 13.88 11.98 15.46
CA LYS A 160 14.71 12.75 14.52
C LYS A 160 14.06 12.78 13.14
N PHE A 161 13.70 11.61 12.60
CA PHE A 161 13.14 11.52 11.26
C PHE A 161 11.74 12.16 11.13
N ILE A 162 10.88 11.99 12.14
CA ILE A 162 9.55 12.64 12.14
C ILE A 162 9.68 14.18 12.12
N GLY A 163 10.64 14.74 12.86
CA GLY A 163 10.89 16.19 12.83
C GLY A 163 11.25 16.69 11.42
N MET A 164 12.09 15.93 10.70
CA MET A 164 12.49 16.26 9.32
C MET A 164 11.31 16.14 8.34
N LEU A 165 10.35 15.24 8.61
CA LEU A 165 9.16 15.09 7.77
C LEU A 165 8.21 16.30 7.88
N ASP A 166 8.10 16.94 9.04
CA ASP A 166 7.27 18.16 9.19
C ASP A 166 7.80 19.31 8.31
N GLU A 167 9.12 19.51 8.28
CA GLU A 167 9.79 20.50 7.41
C GLU A 167 9.59 20.13 5.94
N HIS A 168 9.84 18.87 5.59
CA HIS A 168 9.68 18.35 4.23
C HIS A 168 8.28 18.61 3.65
N TYR A 169 7.23 18.40 4.44
CA TYR A 169 5.86 18.67 3.99
C TYR A 169 5.58 20.15 3.73
N SER A 170 6.28 21.04 4.43
CA SER A 170 6.18 22.48 4.23
C SER A 170 6.85 22.87 2.91
N GLU A 171 8.05 22.35 2.64
CA GLU A 171 8.76 22.55 1.37
C GLU A 171 7.97 22.01 0.17
N LEU A 172 7.39 20.80 0.31
CA LEU A 172 6.54 20.23 -0.74
C LEU A 172 5.28 21.06 -0.99
N LYS A 173 4.69 21.65 0.05
CA LYS A 173 3.53 22.53 -0.09
C LYS A 173 3.88 23.77 -0.91
N GLU A 174 4.97 24.46 -0.54
CA GLU A 174 5.44 25.66 -1.22
C GLU A 174 5.76 25.38 -2.69
N GLY A 175 6.51 24.31 -2.98
CA GLY A 175 6.83 23.94 -4.36
C GLY A 175 5.60 23.59 -5.21
N LEU A 176 4.56 23.01 -4.62
CA LEU A 176 3.30 22.75 -5.31
C LEU A 176 2.47 24.03 -5.53
N GLU A 177 2.48 24.97 -4.60
CA GLU A 177 1.81 26.27 -4.74
C GLU A 177 2.47 27.13 -5.84
N GLU A 178 3.79 27.07 -5.98
CA GLU A 178 4.54 27.83 -7.00
C GLU A 178 4.45 27.20 -8.39
N GLY A 179 4.69 25.89 -8.50
CA GLY A 179 4.93 25.23 -9.78
C GLY A 179 3.93 24.15 -10.16
N GLY A 180 3.03 23.74 -9.27
CA GLY A 180 2.09 22.63 -9.47
C GLY A 180 2.75 21.24 -9.61
N LYS A 181 4.08 21.16 -9.69
CA LYS A 181 4.81 19.92 -9.93
C LYS A 181 6.18 19.96 -9.26
N ILE A 182 6.54 18.85 -8.61
CA ILE A 182 7.88 18.64 -8.03
C ILE A 182 8.50 17.37 -8.62
N ASN A 183 9.75 17.48 -9.09
CA ASN A 183 10.55 16.35 -9.57
C ASN A 183 11.75 16.14 -8.64
N GLY A 184 11.92 14.91 -8.16
CA GLY A 184 12.99 14.57 -7.20
C GLY A 184 12.76 15.18 -5.82
N ARG A 185 13.52 14.73 -4.82
CA ARG A 185 13.38 15.21 -3.43
C ARG A 185 11.95 15.12 -2.89
N VAL A 186 11.21 14.06 -3.25
CA VAL A 186 9.84 13.83 -2.75
C VAL A 186 9.77 12.65 -1.78
N ILE A 187 10.79 11.78 -1.77
CA ILE A 187 10.97 10.68 -0.81
C ILE A 187 12.15 11.05 0.09
N LEU A 188 11.88 11.41 1.34
CA LEU A 188 12.88 11.94 2.27
C LEU A 188 13.82 10.85 2.77
N ALA A 189 13.34 9.61 2.93
CA ALA A 189 14.13 8.48 3.40
C ALA A 189 15.36 8.21 2.52
N ASP A 190 15.25 8.43 1.21
CA ASP A 190 16.35 8.22 0.26
C ASP A 190 17.32 9.42 0.29
N GLU A 191 16.81 10.64 0.43
CA GLU A 191 17.61 11.89 0.39
C GLU A 191 18.41 12.14 1.67
N ARG A 192 17.90 11.69 2.82
CA ARG A 192 18.45 12.02 4.15
C ARG A 192 19.00 10.81 4.89
N LEU A 193 19.18 9.67 4.21
CA LEU A 193 19.73 8.46 4.83
C LEU A 193 21.10 8.72 5.47
N ASP A 194 21.94 9.53 4.84
CA ASP A 194 23.29 9.82 5.32
C ASP A 194 23.29 10.66 6.62
N ASP A 195 22.22 11.39 6.92
CA ASP A 195 22.04 12.09 8.20
C ASP A 195 21.82 11.10 9.38
N PHE A 196 21.60 9.81 9.09
CA PHE A 196 21.44 8.74 10.07
C PHE A 196 22.69 7.85 10.18
N GLU A 197 23.84 8.33 9.68
CA GLU A 197 25.11 7.59 9.73
C GLU A 197 25.53 7.15 11.14
N GLU A 198 25.30 7.98 12.14
CA GLU A 198 25.56 7.65 13.54
C GLU A 198 24.83 6.38 13.99
N PHE A 199 23.59 6.16 13.51
CA PHE A 199 22.79 5.01 13.90
C PHE A 199 23.31 3.73 13.25
N TYR A 200 23.48 3.72 11.93
CA TYR A 200 23.89 2.48 11.25
C TYR A 200 25.37 2.14 11.49
N LYS A 201 26.26 3.11 11.76
CA LYS A 201 27.62 2.83 12.22
C LYS A 201 27.64 2.22 13.63
N ALA A 202 26.79 2.70 14.54
CA ALA A 202 26.70 2.14 15.89
C ALA A 202 26.16 0.69 15.90
N MET A 203 25.44 0.29 14.85
CA MET A 203 24.95 -1.09 14.66
C MET A 203 25.98 -2.03 14.03
N GLU A 204 27.09 -1.52 13.47
CA GLU A 204 28.08 -2.33 12.78
C GLU A 204 28.72 -3.35 13.74
N GLY A 205 28.82 -4.60 13.29
CA GLY A 205 29.40 -5.68 14.09
C GLY A 205 28.46 -6.26 15.16
N PHE A 206 27.25 -5.70 15.34
CA PHE A 206 26.26 -6.23 16.27
C PHE A 206 25.81 -7.64 15.84
N PRO A 207 25.80 -8.62 16.77
CA PRO A 207 25.39 -9.99 16.45
C PRO A 207 23.87 -10.06 16.27
N VAL A 208 23.42 -10.48 15.09
CA VAL A 208 22.02 -10.74 14.79
C VAL A 208 21.87 -12.21 14.44
N ARG A 209 20.80 -12.83 14.97
CA ARG A 209 20.44 -14.20 14.64
C ARG A 209 19.46 -14.19 13.48
N ASP A 210 19.81 -14.83 12.37
CA ASP A 210 18.93 -14.97 11.21
C ASP A 210 18.49 -16.43 11.04
N LEU A 211 17.20 -16.64 10.80
CA LEU A 211 16.60 -17.94 10.48
C LEU A 211 16.68 -18.27 8.98
N ALA A 212 16.98 -17.27 8.14
CA ALA A 212 16.96 -17.40 6.68
C ALA A 212 18.02 -18.38 6.16
N ALA A 213 19.15 -18.53 6.85
CA ALA A 213 20.21 -19.48 6.48
C ALA A 213 19.81 -20.95 6.77
N THR A 214 18.97 -21.16 7.79
CA THR A 214 18.62 -22.48 8.34
C THR A 214 17.34 -23.08 7.75
N LEU A 215 16.40 -22.23 7.34
CA LEU A 215 15.08 -22.63 6.83
C LEU A 215 15.06 -23.44 5.52
N PRO A 216 16.00 -23.29 4.56
CA PRO A 216 15.98 -24.13 3.36
C PRO A 216 16.23 -25.61 3.64
N ASN A 217 16.90 -25.94 4.76
CA ASN A 217 17.40 -27.28 5.06
C ASN A 217 16.83 -27.92 6.34
N ARG A 218 16.23 -27.14 7.25
CA ARG A 218 15.61 -27.64 8.49
C ARG A 218 14.27 -26.96 8.73
N GLY A 219 13.19 -27.75 8.72
CA GLY A 219 11.89 -27.26 9.19
C GLY A 219 11.98 -26.90 10.68
N VAL A 220 11.48 -25.72 11.05
CA VAL A 220 11.39 -25.29 12.45
C VAL A 220 10.35 -26.16 13.15
N ARG A 221 10.77 -26.93 14.17
CA ARG A 221 9.87 -27.75 14.98
C ARG A 221 9.61 -27.05 16.31
N ILE A 222 8.38 -26.60 16.51
CA ILE A 222 7.92 -26.11 17.81
C ILE A 222 7.46 -27.33 18.62
N SER A 223 8.03 -27.52 19.81
CA SER A 223 7.62 -28.64 20.68
C SER A 223 6.17 -28.46 21.15
N GLY A 224 5.43 -29.57 21.31
CA GLY A 224 4.06 -29.53 21.84
C GLY A 224 3.99 -28.85 23.22
N LYS A 225 5.02 -29.02 24.06
CA LYS A 225 5.12 -28.35 25.36
C LYS A 225 5.27 -26.83 25.24
N THR A 226 6.02 -26.35 24.26
CA THR A 226 6.20 -24.91 23.98
C THR A 226 4.89 -24.29 23.49
N LEU A 227 4.14 -25.03 22.66
CA LEU A 227 2.82 -24.61 22.19
C LEU A 227 1.78 -24.61 23.33
N ASP A 228 1.80 -25.62 24.20
CA ASP A 228 0.91 -25.67 25.36
C ASP A 228 1.20 -24.53 26.35
N ALA A 229 2.48 -24.21 26.60
CA ALA A 229 2.87 -23.08 27.43
C ALA A 229 2.42 -21.74 26.83
N TYR A 230 2.44 -21.59 25.50
CA TYR A 230 1.86 -20.43 24.81
C TYR A 230 0.35 -20.32 25.03
N LEU A 231 -0.36 -21.42 24.82
CA LEU A 231 -1.83 -21.46 24.91
C LEU A 231 -2.32 -21.23 26.35
N LYS A 232 -1.52 -21.61 27.36
CA LYS A 232 -1.77 -21.35 28.77
C LYS A 232 -1.35 -19.96 29.25
N GLY A 233 -0.73 -19.15 28.37
CA GLY A 233 -0.20 -17.83 28.71
C GLY A 233 1.06 -17.85 29.59
N GLU A 234 1.69 -19.02 29.77
CA GLU A 234 2.92 -19.21 30.54
C GLU A 234 4.17 -18.75 29.78
N LYS A 235 4.09 -18.71 28.44
CA LYS A 235 5.11 -18.14 27.56
C LYS A 235 4.51 -17.18 26.55
N SER A 236 5.16 -16.04 26.36
CA SER A 236 4.83 -15.08 25.30
C SER A 236 5.33 -15.55 23.93
N ALA A 237 4.71 -15.04 22.86
CA ALA A 237 5.18 -15.28 21.50
C ALA A 237 6.62 -14.79 21.28
N GLU A 238 7.04 -13.73 21.98
CA GLU A 238 8.41 -13.21 21.92
C GLU A 238 9.44 -14.14 22.57
N GLU A 239 9.07 -14.82 23.66
CA GLU A 239 9.93 -15.82 24.30
C GLU A 239 10.09 -17.06 23.43
N ILE A 240 8.99 -17.53 22.83
CA ILE A 240 9.02 -18.68 21.90
C ILE A 240 9.82 -18.34 20.65
N PHE A 241 9.66 -17.14 20.11
CA PHE A 241 10.44 -16.68 18.97
C PHE A 241 11.93 -16.54 19.32
N ARG A 242 12.26 -16.07 20.52
CA ARG A 242 13.64 -16.07 21.05
C ARG A 242 14.20 -17.49 21.18
N GLU A 243 13.43 -18.45 21.68
CA GLU A 243 13.85 -19.85 21.77
C GLU A 243 14.14 -20.43 20.39
N ILE A 244 13.25 -20.21 19.42
CA ILE A 244 13.43 -20.66 18.03
C ILE A 244 14.66 -19.98 17.39
N LEU A 245 14.82 -18.68 17.57
CA LEU A 245 16.02 -17.96 17.10
C LEU A 245 17.29 -18.46 17.76
N ASN A 246 17.22 -18.87 19.02
CA ASN A 246 18.38 -19.38 19.74
C ASN A 246 18.75 -20.80 19.35
N GLU A 247 17.77 -21.63 19.02
CA GLU A 247 17.96 -23.03 18.64
C GLU A 247 18.30 -23.18 17.15
N TYR A 248 17.72 -22.35 16.29
CA TYR A 248 17.82 -22.47 14.83
C TYR A 248 18.48 -21.28 14.14
N GLY A 249 18.73 -20.16 14.81
CA GLY A 249 19.32 -18.98 14.18
C GLY A 249 20.84 -19.08 14.08
N GLU A 250 21.40 -18.73 12.92
CA GLU A 250 22.84 -18.51 12.79
C GLU A 250 23.20 -17.09 13.22
N GLU A 251 24.25 -16.96 14.03
CA GLU A 251 24.75 -15.67 14.48
C GLU A 251 25.61 -15.03 13.39
N LYS A 252 25.11 -13.95 12.80
CA LYS A 252 25.81 -13.14 11.81
C LYS A 252 26.06 -11.75 12.39
N LYS A 253 27.28 -11.25 12.25
CA LYS A 253 27.58 -9.84 12.54
C LYS A 253 27.00 -8.97 11.44
N LEU A 254 26.27 -7.92 11.81
CA LEU A 254 25.79 -6.92 10.84
C LEU A 254 26.98 -6.27 10.14
N SER A 255 26.98 -6.33 8.82
CA SER A 255 27.84 -5.45 8.02
C SER A 255 27.28 -4.01 8.03
N LEU A 256 28.12 -3.04 7.71
CA LEU A 256 27.67 -1.66 7.55
C LEU A 256 26.54 -1.52 6.52
N ASP A 257 26.59 -2.29 5.43
CA ASP A 257 25.54 -2.30 4.40
C ASP A 257 24.23 -2.89 4.92
N ASP A 258 24.29 -4.00 5.67
CA ASP A 258 23.11 -4.59 6.31
C ASP A 258 22.46 -3.59 7.29
N ALA A 259 23.26 -2.90 8.09
CA ALA A 259 22.79 -1.88 9.04
C ALA A 259 22.18 -0.67 8.33
N ARG A 260 22.84 -0.16 7.28
CA ARG A 260 22.36 0.95 6.45
C ARG A 260 21.02 0.61 5.79
N ASN A 261 20.90 -0.60 5.23
CA ASN A 261 19.65 -1.08 4.64
C ASN A 261 18.54 -1.23 5.67
N ALA A 262 18.85 -1.72 6.88
CA ALA A 262 17.87 -1.82 7.96
C ALA A 262 17.32 -0.44 8.37
N VAL A 263 18.20 0.57 8.52
CA VAL A 263 17.79 1.95 8.79
C VAL A 263 16.95 2.49 7.62
N HIS A 264 17.42 2.34 6.38
CA HIS A 264 16.72 2.83 5.19
C HIS A 264 15.29 2.29 5.07
N VAL A 265 15.09 0.98 5.26
CA VAL A 265 13.77 0.35 5.25
C VAL A 265 12.87 0.89 6.37
N VAL A 266 13.42 1.16 7.55
CA VAL A 266 12.66 1.74 8.66
C VAL A 266 12.28 3.19 8.38
N LEU A 267 13.20 4.01 7.84
CA LEU A 267 12.89 5.39 7.42
C LEU A 267 11.78 5.41 6.36
N GLY A 268 11.87 4.58 5.32
CA GLY A 268 10.82 4.47 4.30
C GLY A 268 9.46 4.08 4.89
N TYR A 269 9.44 3.19 5.87
CA TYR A 269 8.21 2.81 6.56
C TYR A 269 7.65 3.92 7.46
N LEU A 270 8.51 4.66 8.16
CA LEU A 270 8.11 5.82 8.95
C LEU A 270 7.52 6.93 8.08
N GLU A 271 8.14 7.18 6.92
CA GLU A 271 7.66 8.17 5.96
C GLU A 271 6.27 7.79 5.41
N TYR A 272 6.08 6.51 5.08
CA TYR A 272 4.77 5.98 4.69
C TYR A 272 3.73 6.19 5.80
N LEU A 273 4.02 5.75 7.03
CA LEU A 273 3.07 5.88 8.15
C LEU A 273 2.73 7.33 8.45
N TYR A 274 3.73 8.21 8.40
CA TYR A 274 3.54 9.65 8.57
C TYR A 274 2.65 10.23 7.47
N SER A 275 2.83 9.79 6.21
CA SER A 275 1.99 10.22 5.11
C SER A 275 0.53 9.81 5.27
N LEU A 276 0.30 8.59 5.74
CA LEU A 276 -1.03 8.07 6.00
C LEU A 276 -1.68 8.78 7.22
N GLU A 277 -0.91 9.04 8.27
CA GLU A 277 -1.34 9.78 9.47
C GLU A 277 -1.79 11.20 9.14
N LYS A 278 -1.10 11.90 8.21
CA LYS A 278 -1.51 13.22 7.75
C LYS A 278 -2.75 13.14 6.86
N LEU A 279 -2.81 12.16 5.95
CA LEU A 279 -3.95 11.97 5.04
C LEU A 279 -5.25 11.64 5.80
N LEU A 280 -5.20 10.74 6.78
CA LEU A 280 -6.35 10.32 7.59
C LEU A 280 -6.99 11.45 8.41
N LYS A 281 -6.30 12.59 8.56
CA LYS A 281 -6.86 13.81 9.19
C LYS A 281 -7.72 14.63 8.23
N LYS A 282 -7.86 14.20 6.98
CA LYS A 282 -8.78 14.75 5.98
C LYS A 282 -9.98 13.81 5.82
N ASN A 283 -11.05 14.30 5.23
CA ASN A 283 -12.15 13.43 4.81
C ASN A 283 -11.71 12.64 3.59
N LEU A 284 -11.76 11.31 3.66
CA LEU A 284 -11.24 10.42 2.63
C LEU A 284 -12.32 9.49 2.10
N VAL A 285 -12.28 9.30 0.79
CA VAL A 285 -13.08 8.34 0.05
C VAL A 285 -12.14 7.51 -0.80
N TYR A 286 -12.13 6.20 -0.61
CA TYR A 286 -11.38 5.25 -1.44
C TYR A 286 -12.36 4.52 -2.35
N ILE A 287 -12.02 4.44 -3.64
CA ILE A 287 -12.81 3.74 -4.65
C ILE A 287 -11.93 2.69 -5.31
N ALA A 288 -12.34 1.42 -5.24
CA ALA A 288 -11.64 0.33 -5.91
C ALA A 288 -12.58 -0.49 -6.81
N LYS A 289 -12.13 -0.74 -8.05
CA LYS A 289 -12.80 -1.65 -8.99
C LYS A 289 -12.45 -3.13 -8.73
N SER A 290 -11.22 -3.39 -8.29
CA SER A 290 -10.71 -4.74 -8.03
C SER A 290 -9.93 -4.76 -6.73
N PHE A 291 -10.25 -5.71 -5.84
CA PHE A 291 -9.63 -5.84 -4.53
C PHE A 291 -9.68 -7.31 -4.09
N TYR A 292 -8.72 -7.71 -3.26
CA TYR A 292 -8.56 -9.11 -2.85
C TYR A 292 -9.43 -9.44 -1.63
N ASN A 293 -10.65 -9.94 -1.83
CA ASN A 293 -11.56 -10.21 -0.71
C ASN A 293 -11.10 -11.34 0.19
N ARG A 294 -10.59 -12.46 -0.33
CA ARG A 294 -10.28 -13.66 0.49
C ARG A 294 -9.40 -13.41 1.73
N LYS A 295 -8.47 -12.46 1.69
CA LYS A 295 -7.63 -12.12 2.86
C LYS A 295 -8.26 -11.07 3.75
N ILE A 296 -9.06 -10.16 3.20
CA ILE A 296 -9.77 -9.11 3.95
C ILE A 296 -10.91 -9.76 4.74
N THR A 297 -11.66 -10.67 4.12
CA THR A 297 -12.82 -11.37 4.68
C THR A 297 -12.47 -12.25 5.87
N GLN A 298 -11.50 -13.15 5.66
CA GLN A 298 -11.07 -14.13 6.66
C GLN A 298 -10.47 -13.44 7.90
N LYS A 299 -9.85 -12.26 7.71
CA LYS A 299 -9.19 -11.51 8.79
C LYS A 299 -10.11 -10.56 9.53
N LEU A 300 -11.11 -9.99 8.85
CA LEU A 300 -12.10 -9.11 9.47
C LEU A 300 -13.31 -9.86 10.01
N GLY A 301 -13.43 -11.18 9.76
CA GLY A 301 -14.63 -11.95 10.10
C GLY A 301 -15.87 -11.35 9.44
N ILE A 302 -15.71 -10.81 8.22
CA ILE A 302 -16.78 -10.27 7.39
C ILE A 302 -16.82 -11.13 6.13
N ASP A 303 -17.97 -11.71 5.83
CA ASP A 303 -18.21 -12.47 4.59
C ASP A 303 -18.42 -11.49 3.42
N ILE A 304 -17.39 -10.69 3.12
CA ILE A 304 -17.30 -9.83 1.94
C ILE A 304 -17.10 -10.71 0.70
N VAL A 305 -18.17 -11.00 0.00
CA VAL A 305 -18.11 -11.82 -1.22
C VAL A 305 -17.43 -11.04 -2.36
N ASP A 306 -16.58 -11.70 -3.17
CA ASP A 306 -16.03 -11.13 -4.43
C ASP A 306 -17.10 -10.46 -5.28
N VAL A 307 -16.80 -9.26 -5.80
CA VAL A 307 -17.71 -8.42 -6.60
C VAL A 307 -18.45 -9.20 -7.69
N PRO A 308 -17.81 -10.09 -8.47
CA PRO A 308 -18.51 -10.82 -9.53
C PRO A 308 -19.63 -11.72 -9.01
N TYR A 309 -19.50 -12.31 -7.82
CA TYR A 309 -20.58 -13.13 -7.24
C TYR A 309 -21.71 -12.27 -6.69
N LEU A 310 -21.39 -11.13 -6.07
CA LEU A 310 -22.40 -10.15 -5.67
C LEU A 310 -23.19 -9.66 -6.88
N ASP A 311 -22.50 -9.31 -7.96
CA ASP A 311 -23.11 -8.83 -9.19
C ASP A 311 -24.08 -9.87 -9.77
N ALA A 312 -23.60 -11.12 -9.92
CA ALA A 312 -24.43 -12.23 -10.39
C ALA A 312 -25.66 -12.46 -9.50
N TYR A 313 -25.50 -12.35 -8.18
CA TYR A 313 -26.60 -12.50 -7.21
C TYR A 313 -27.64 -11.38 -7.34
N LEU A 314 -27.20 -10.12 -7.39
CA LEU A 314 -28.09 -8.98 -7.55
C LEU A 314 -28.88 -9.07 -8.86
N ARG A 315 -28.22 -9.44 -9.96
CA ARG A 315 -28.87 -9.66 -11.25
C ARG A 315 -29.89 -10.79 -11.19
N SER A 316 -29.57 -11.89 -10.49
CA SER A 316 -30.51 -12.99 -10.29
C SER A 316 -31.71 -12.61 -9.41
N ARG A 317 -31.52 -11.71 -8.43
CA ARG A 317 -32.56 -11.29 -7.49
C ARG A 317 -33.50 -10.23 -8.07
N PHE A 318 -32.95 -9.25 -8.79
CA PHE A 318 -33.70 -8.11 -9.30
C PHE A 318 -34.05 -8.23 -10.79
N GLY A 319 -33.52 -9.24 -11.50
CA GLY A 319 -33.71 -9.42 -12.94
C GLY A 319 -32.90 -8.45 -13.82
N GLU A 320 -32.28 -7.44 -13.22
CA GLU A 320 -31.48 -6.43 -13.90
C GLU A 320 -30.31 -5.93 -13.04
N GLU A 321 -29.37 -5.24 -13.68
CA GLU A 321 -28.20 -4.64 -13.03
C GLU A 321 -28.57 -3.25 -12.48
N ARG A 322 -29.35 -3.22 -11.39
CA ARG A 322 -29.85 -2.00 -10.75
C ARG A 322 -28.76 -1.22 -10.03
N ALA A 323 -28.77 0.11 -10.15
CA ALA A 323 -27.95 1.02 -9.33
C ALA A 323 -28.33 0.92 -7.84
N GLY A 324 -27.42 1.29 -6.96
CA GLY A 324 -27.63 1.19 -5.52
C GLY A 324 -26.35 0.96 -4.75
N TYR A 325 -26.50 0.72 -3.46
CA TYR A 325 -25.38 0.45 -2.57
C TYR A 325 -25.74 -0.55 -1.47
N TYR A 326 -24.71 -1.13 -0.85
CA TYR A 326 -24.84 -1.97 0.33
C TYR A 326 -23.72 -1.65 1.30
N VAL A 327 -24.08 -1.20 2.51
CA VAL A 327 -23.10 -0.97 3.58
C VAL A 327 -22.69 -2.30 4.17
N ILE A 328 -21.41 -2.62 4.07
CA ILE A 328 -20.81 -3.82 4.64
C ILE A 328 -20.58 -3.62 6.14
N THR A 329 -20.06 -2.45 6.52
CA THR A 329 -19.75 -2.08 7.90
C THR A 329 -19.53 -0.57 7.99
N GLN A 330 -19.87 0.04 9.14
CA GLN A 330 -19.48 1.42 9.48
C GLN A 330 -18.20 1.46 10.32
N GLY A 331 -17.41 0.38 10.29
CA GLY A 331 -16.32 0.13 11.24
C GLY A 331 -16.76 -0.79 12.39
N GLY A 332 -16.00 -0.76 13.49
CA GLY A 332 -16.16 -1.62 14.67
C GLY A 332 -15.41 -2.95 14.60
N LYS A 333 -14.76 -3.30 13.47
CA LYS A 333 -13.97 -4.53 13.34
C LYS A 333 -12.50 -4.21 13.13
N ALA A 334 -11.68 -4.60 14.10
CA ALA A 334 -10.24 -4.42 14.05
C ALA A 334 -9.65 -5.08 12.79
N ILE A 335 -8.76 -4.34 12.14
CA ILE A 335 -7.91 -4.87 11.08
C ILE A 335 -6.89 -5.80 11.75
N SER A 336 -6.67 -6.98 11.17
CA SER A 336 -5.75 -8.02 11.69
C SER A 336 -4.27 -7.58 11.82
N HIS A 337 -3.95 -6.33 11.51
CA HIS A 337 -2.64 -5.74 11.63
C HIS A 337 -2.37 -5.22 13.04
N ARG A 338 -1.11 -5.23 13.48
CA ARG A 338 -0.69 -4.55 14.71
C ARG A 338 0.54 -3.70 14.46
N MET A 339 0.42 -2.41 14.73
CA MET A 339 1.54 -1.48 14.68
C MET A 339 2.51 -1.73 15.84
N PRO A 340 3.83 -1.69 15.61
CA PRO A 340 4.84 -1.76 16.67
C PRO A 340 4.59 -0.72 17.76
N LYS A 341 4.74 -1.11 19.04
CA LYS A 341 4.34 -0.28 20.19
C LYS A 341 4.98 1.11 20.21
N VAL A 342 6.27 1.17 19.87
CA VAL A 342 7.05 2.42 19.81
C VAL A 342 6.51 3.43 18.80
N LEU A 343 5.83 2.97 17.74
CA LEU A 343 5.32 3.84 16.67
C LEU A 343 3.90 4.37 16.94
N ARG A 344 3.12 3.66 17.75
CA ARG A 344 1.71 4.00 18.09
C ARG A 344 1.52 5.43 18.56
N LYS A 345 2.39 5.87 19.47
CA LYS A 345 2.38 7.23 20.02
C LYS A 345 2.57 8.33 18.96
N HIS A 346 3.20 7.99 17.82
CA HIS A 346 3.47 8.92 16.74
C HIS A 346 2.38 8.90 15.65
N PHE A 347 1.65 7.79 15.51
CA PHE A 347 0.63 7.60 14.48
C PHE A 347 -0.72 7.17 15.09
N PRO A 348 -1.31 7.98 16.00
CA PRO A 348 -2.51 7.61 16.73
C PRO A 348 -3.75 7.47 15.83
N THR A 349 -3.82 8.24 14.73
CA THR A 349 -4.95 8.15 13.80
C THR A 349 -4.89 6.85 13.02
N VAL A 350 -3.70 6.46 12.56
CA VAL A 350 -3.48 5.17 11.89
C VAL A 350 -3.82 4.02 12.85
N GLU A 351 -3.36 4.07 14.11
CA GLU A 351 -3.72 3.08 15.13
C GLU A 351 -5.23 3.00 15.36
N HIS A 352 -5.91 4.14 15.47
CA HIS A 352 -7.36 4.19 15.64
C HIS A 352 -8.11 3.40 14.55
N TYR A 353 -7.78 3.62 13.27
CA TYR A 353 -8.44 2.91 12.17
C TYR A 353 -8.00 1.44 12.04
N ILE A 354 -6.81 1.07 12.52
CA ILE A 354 -6.43 -0.34 12.67
C ILE A 354 -7.32 -1.02 13.72
N GLU A 355 -7.55 -0.38 14.87
CA GLU A 355 -8.30 -0.98 15.98
C GLU A 355 -9.81 -0.94 15.78
N LYS A 356 -10.34 0.15 15.22
CA LYS A 356 -11.76 0.36 14.99
C LYS A 356 -12.22 -0.09 13.62
N GLY A 357 -11.31 -0.32 12.67
CA GLY A 357 -11.69 -0.62 11.29
C GLY A 357 -12.18 0.61 10.54
N VAL A 358 -12.65 0.40 9.32
CA VAL A 358 -13.07 1.47 8.39
C VAL A 358 -14.48 1.21 7.87
N ALA A 359 -15.20 2.27 7.52
CA ALA A 359 -16.50 2.14 6.88
C ALA A 359 -16.31 1.62 5.45
N MET A 360 -17.15 0.67 5.04
CA MET A 360 -17.07 0.01 3.73
C MET A 360 -18.47 -0.22 3.16
N ALA A 361 -18.62 0.04 1.87
CA ALA A 361 -19.83 -0.24 1.14
C ALA A 361 -19.52 -0.72 -0.28
N TYR A 362 -20.42 -1.53 -0.84
CA TYR A 362 -20.48 -1.74 -2.28
C TYR A 362 -21.38 -0.68 -2.90
N ILE A 363 -20.98 -0.16 -4.06
CA ILE A 363 -21.74 0.86 -4.79
C ILE A 363 -21.74 0.59 -6.29
N ARG A 364 -22.91 0.69 -6.91
CA ARG A 364 -23.07 0.80 -8.36
C ARG A 364 -23.81 2.08 -8.67
N THR A 365 -23.16 2.98 -9.38
CA THR A 365 -23.67 4.33 -9.65
C THR A 365 -24.69 4.41 -10.79
N MET A 366 -24.68 3.45 -11.73
CA MET A 366 -25.60 3.43 -12.87
C MET A 366 -26.08 2.03 -13.23
N LYS A 367 -27.22 1.93 -13.92
CA LYS A 367 -27.72 0.66 -14.48
C LYS A 367 -26.71 0.07 -15.47
N GLY A 368 -26.38 -1.21 -15.30
CA GLY A 368 -25.37 -1.89 -16.12
C GLY A 368 -23.92 -1.51 -15.83
N GLY A 369 -23.69 -0.66 -14.82
CA GLY A 369 -22.36 -0.25 -14.38
C GLY A 369 -21.67 -1.32 -13.53
N VAL A 370 -20.36 -1.16 -13.35
CA VAL A 370 -19.59 -2.01 -12.43
C VAL A 370 -19.90 -1.67 -10.97
N ILE A 371 -19.72 -2.63 -10.08
CA ILE A 371 -19.78 -2.41 -8.63
C ILE A 371 -18.37 -2.06 -8.14
N TYR A 372 -18.25 -0.97 -7.39
CA TYR A 372 -17.02 -0.56 -6.72
C TYR A 372 -17.09 -0.90 -5.23
N LEU A 373 -15.93 -1.08 -4.61
CA LEU A 373 -15.78 -0.99 -3.16
C LEU A 373 -15.48 0.47 -2.81
N LEU A 374 -16.39 1.06 -2.05
CA LEU A 374 -16.26 2.35 -1.41
C LEU A 374 -15.75 2.14 0.01
N GLN A 375 -14.69 2.84 0.41
CA GLN A 375 -14.27 2.91 1.81
C GLN A 375 -14.12 4.36 2.25
N SER A 376 -14.42 4.64 3.50
CA SER A 376 -14.36 5.99 4.04
C SER A 376 -13.84 5.98 5.46
N ASN A 377 -13.20 7.09 5.84
CA ASN A 377 -12.84 7.37 7.22
C ASN A 377 -13.98 8.09 7.99
N ARG A 378 -15.08 8.42 7.28
CA ARG A 378 -16.38 8.87 7.80
C ARG A 378 -17.42 7.74 7.66
N GLU A 379 -18.56 7.91 8.32
CA GLU A 379 -19.72 7.06 8.08
C GLU A 379 -20.19 7.14 6.62
N ILE A 380 -20.57 6.00 6.03
CA ILE A 380 -21.17 5.94 4.71
C ILE A 380 -22.69 6.08 4.86
N ASN A 381 -23.18 7.30 4.64
CA ASN A 381 -24.58 7.69 4.72
C ASN A 381 -25.02 8.42 3.44
N ASP A 382 -26.30 8.79 3.35
CA ASP A 382 -26.85 9.46 2.17
C ASP A 382 -26.18 10.83 1.91
N GLU A 383 -25.73 11.54 2.95
CA GLU A 383 -24.99 12.80 2.82
C GLU A 383 -23.66 12.60 2.07
N LEU A 384 -22.80 11.68 2.55
CA LEU A 384 -21.52 11.37 1.90
C LEU A 384 -21.73 10.84 0.47
N LEU A 385 -22.73 9.97 0.28
CA LEU A 385 -23.03 9.44 -1.04
C LEU A 385 -23.50 10.54 -2.01
N SER A 386 -24.31 11.49 -1.54
CA SER A 386 -24.76 12.64 -2.35
C SER A 386 -23.58 13.54 -2.76
N GLU A 387 -22.61 13.75 -1.86
CA GLU A 387 -21.36 14.47 -2.17
C GLU A 387 -20.52 13.74 -3.22
N ILE A 388 -20.42 12.41 -3.14
CA ILE A 388 -19.66 11.57 -4.09
C ILE A 388 -20.34 11.55 -5.47
N LEU A 389 -21.67 11.38 -5.49
CA LEU A 389 -22.46 11.30 -6.73
C LEU A 389 -22.51 12.62 -7.49
N TRP A 390 -22.25 13.77 -6.84
CA TRP A 390 -22.07 15.04 -7.54
C TRP A 390 -20.96 14.99 -8.60
N HIS A 391 -19.92 14.18 -8.38
CA HIS A 391 -18.78 14.04 -9.29
C HIS A 391 -18.89 12.85 -10.24
N GLU A 392 -20.00 12.11 -10.16
CA GLU A 392 -20.28 10.96 -11.00
C GLU A 392 -20.85 11.41 -12.36
N SER A 393 -20.32 10.82 -13.44
CA SER A 393 -20.82 10.99 -14.79
C SER A 393 -20.66 9.68 -15.59
N ASN A 394 -21.76 9.18 -16.14
CA ASN A 394 -21.80 7.98 -16.99
C ASN A 394 -21.16 6.73 -16.35
N GLY A 395 -21.37 6.52 -15.05
CA GLY A 395 -20.89 5.37 -14.29
C GLY A 395 -19.48 5.51 -13.73
N TYR A 396 -18.85 6.67 -13.90
CA TYR A 396 -17.48 6.94 -13.46
C TYR A 396 -17.38 8.23 -12.66
N PHE A 397 -16.51 8.24 -11.65
CA PHE A 397 -16.17 9.47 -10.92
C PHE A 397 -15.16 10.27 -11.76
N ARG A 398 -15.60 11.39 -12.32
CA ARG A 398 -14.82 12.16 -13.30
C ARG A 398 -13.43 12.59 -12.76
N PRO A 399 -13.30 13.09 -11.52
CA PRO A 399 -11.99 13.42 -10.96
C PRO A 399 -11.04 12.21 -10.94
N LEU A 400 -11.53 11.04 -10.52
CA LEU A 400 -10.74 9.82 -10.45
C LEU A 400 -10.30 9.32 -11.82
N GLN A 401 -11.21 9.35 -12.80
CA GLN A 401 -10.88 9.03 -14.19
C GLN A 401 -9.73 9.92 -14.71
N ARG A 402 -9.80 11.23 -14.43
CA ARG A 402 -8.78 12.19 -14.85
C ARG A 402 -7.46 12.01 -14.11
N ALA A 403 -7.51 11.65 -12.82
CA ALA A 403 -6.31 11.32 -12.06
C ALA A 403 -5.59 10.11 -12.70
N HIS A 404 -6.35 9.04 -12.99
CA HIS A 404 -5.86 7.82 -13.62
C HIS A 404 -5.27 8.05 -15.01
N GLU A 405 -5.99 8.78 -15.87
CA GLU A 405 -5.49 9.16 -17.20
C GLU A 405 -4.23 10.03 -17.11
N GLY A 406 -4.21 10.99 -16.18
CA GLY A 406 -3.12 11.95 -16.05
C GLY A 406 -1.83 11.37 -15.48
N VAL A 407 -1.93 10.39 -14.58
CA VAL A 407 -0.76 9.76 -13.95
C VAL A 407 -0.12 8.68 -14.82
N LYS A 408 -0.84 8.15 -15.81
CA LYS A 408 -0.39 7.02 -16.63
C LYS A 408 0.99 7.25 -17.25
N ILE A 409 1.97 6.44 -16.85
CA ILE A 409 3.28 6.38 -17.49
C ILE A 409 3.20 5.40 -18.66
N GLU A 410 3.23 5.91 -19.89
CA GLU A 410 3.27 5.05 -21.07
C GLU A 410 4.62 4.33 -21.18
N LYS A 411 4.59 3.01 -21.42
CA LYS A 411 5.80 2.19 -21.54
C LYS A 411 6.82 2.77 -22.52
N LYS A 412 6.37 3.23 -23.69
CA LYS A 412 7.24 3.85 -24.71
C LYS A 412 7.89 5.15 -24.24
N ALA A 413 7.14 5.99 -23.52
CA ALA A 413 7.67 7.25 -22.98
C ALA A 413 8.72 6.98 -21.89
N PHE A 414 8.43 6.05 -20.98
CA PHE A 414 9.38 5.63 -19.95
C PHE A 414 10.66 5.04 -20.53
N GLU A 415 10.55 4.15 -21.54
CA GLU A 415 11.72 3.56 -22.20
C GLU A 415 12.58 4.63 -22.91
N ALA A 416 11.95 5.65 -23.51
CA ALA A 416 12.64 6.75 -24.16
C ALA A 416 13.38 7.65 -23.14
N GLU A 417 12.72 8.03 -22.04
CA GLU A 417 13.33 8.82 -20.96
C GLU A 417 14.47 8.07 -20.29
N LEU A 418 14.28 6.77 -20.01
CA LEU A 418 15.31 5.93 -19.45
C LEU A 418 16.49 5.79 -20.42
N ALA A 419 16.26 5.61 -21.71
CA ALA A 419 17.34 5.55 -22.69
C ALA A 419 18.16 6.86 -22.72
N ALA A 420 17.50 8.02 -22.61
CA ALA A 420 18.18 9.31 -22.52
C ALA A 420 19.04 9.42 -21.24
N LEU A 421 18.47 9.05 -20.09
CA LEU A 421 19.18 9.02 -18.80
C LEU A 421 20.41 8.10 -18.85
N LEU A 422 20.26 6.91 -19.41
CA LEU A 422 21.36 5.96 -19.57
C LEU A 422 22.45 6.50 -20.51
N ASN A 423 22.09 7.21 -21.57
CA ASN A 423 23.07 7.80 -22.48
C ASN A 423 23.88 8.92 -21.82
N ILE A 424 23.25 9.72 -20.96
CA ILE A 424 23.92 10.74 -20.16
C ILE A 424 24.94 10.07 -19.22
N ILE A 425 24.52 9.06 -18.46
CA ILE A 425 25.42 8.31 -17.55
C ILE A 425 26.57 7.66 -18.32
N LYS A 426 26.31 7.03 -19.48
CA LYS A 426 27.37 6.38 -20.29
C LYS A 426 28.38 7.36 -20.89
N ARG A 427 28.00 8.64 -21.03
CA ARG A 427 28.86 9.72 -21.53
C ARG A 427 29.69 10.30 -20.40
N GLU A 428 29.08 10.52 -19.23
CA GLU A 428 29.73 11.15 -18.07
C GLU A 428 30.59 10.17 -17.26
N SER A 429 30.19 8.90 -17.21
CA SER A 429 30.89 7.83 -16.47
C SER A 429 30.94 6.53 -17.29
N PRO A 430 31.87 6.43 -18.27
CA PRO A 430 31.99 5.27 -19.15
C PRO A 430 32.16 3.92 -18.44
N GLU A 431 32.77 3.92 -17.26
CA GLU A 431 32.95 2.75 -16.38
C GLU A 431 31.62 2.15 -15.91
N LEU A 432 30.56 2.95 -15.80
CA LEU A 432 29.23 2.48 -15.38
C LEU A 432 28.47 1.72 -16.49
N ARG A 433 29.00 1.68 -17.72
CA ARG A 433 28.40 0.95 -18.85
C ARG A 433 28.11 -0.51 -18.56
N VAL A 434 28.92 -1.17 -17.72
CA VAL A 434 28.75 -2.60 -17.38
C VAL A 434 27.42 -2.86 -16.69
N PHE A 435 26.98 -1.95 -15.81
CA PHE A 435 25.70 -2.06 -15.11
C PHE A 435 24.50 -1.86 -16.05
N LEU A 436 24.71 -1.18 -17.17
CA LEU A 436 23.67 -0.80 -18.14
C LEU A 436 23.58 -1.72 -19.36
N LYS A 437 24.41 -2.78 -19.43
CA LYS A 437 24.61 -3.59 -20.64
C LYS A 437 23.62 -4.74 -20.80
N TYR A 438 23.16 -5.35 -19.71
CA TYR A 438 22.35 -6.58 -19.76
C TYR A 438 20.92 -6.34 -19.28
N GLY A 439 20.06 -5.80 -20.15
CA GLY A 439 18.62 -5.79 -19.90
C GLY A 439 18.07 -7.21 -20.00
N ARG A 440 17.82 -7.88 -18.88
CA ARG A 440 16.98 -9.08 -18.88
C ARG A 440 15.55 -8.63 -18.58
N SER A 441 14.67 -8.70 -19.59
CA SER A 441 13.27 -8.93 -19.26
C SER A 441 13.23 -10.22 -18.46
N PRO A 442 12.57 -10.28 -17.28
CA PRO A 442 12.19 -11.56 -16.73
C PRO A 442 11.54 -12.34 -17.88
N LEU A 443 12.00 -13.56 -18.13
CA LEU A 443 11.29 -14.48 -19.02
C LEU A 443 9.84 -14.47 -18.51
N GLU A 444 8.91 -14.01 -19.36
CA GLU A 444 7.48 -13.92 -19.08
C GLU A 444 6.90 -15.24 -18.54
#